data_AF-A0A3D6BWD9-F1
#
_entry.id   AF-A0A3D6BWD9-F1
#
_cell.length_a   1.000
_cell.length_b   1.000
_cell.length_c   1.000
_cell.angle_alpha   90.00
_cell.angle_beta   90.00
_cell.angle_gamma   90.00
#
_symmetry.space_group_name_H-M   'P 1'
#
loop_
_entity.id
_entity.type
_entity.pdbx_description
1 polymer ?
#
loop_
_entity_poly.entity_id
_entity_poly.type
_entity_poly.pdbx_seq_one_letter_code
_entity_poly.pdbx_strand_id
1 'polypeptide(L)'
;MRLHRNLCFAVIDGLTLIFNEDKYADKVIQQLLKRDKPWGARDRAFVAETTYDIVRWKRLYAEIAEVKEPFDRDNLWRIFAVWATLRG
;
A
#
# COMPACT_ATOMS: atom_id res chain seq x y z
N MET A 1 -10.51 -11.06 6.52
CA MET A 1 -9.22 -10.45 6.93
C MET A 1 -9.46 -9.41 8.03
N ARG A 2 -8.56 -9.26 9.02
CA ARG A 2 -8.66 -8.19 10.03
C ARG A 2 -7.66 -7.08 9.70
N LEU A 3 -8.17 -5.87 9.41
CA LEU A 3 -7.36 -4.72 9.07
C LEU A 3 -7.00 -3.92 10.33
N HIS A 4 -5.71 -3.75 10.57
CA HIS A 4 -5.20 -2.91 11.66
C HIS A 4 -4.83 -1.54 11.11
N ARG A 5 -5.33 -0.49 11.77
CA ARG A 5 -5.20 0.90 11.31
C ARG A 5 -3.76 1.26 11.00
N ASN A 6 -2.85 1.08 11.95
CA ASN A 6 -1.42 1.41 11.80
C ASN A 6 -0.78 0.76 10.55
N LEU A 7 -1.08 -0.51 10.27
CA LEU A 7 -0.55 -1.22 9.11
C LEU A 7 -1.12 -0.68 7.80
N CYS A 8 -2.42 -0.37 7.76
CA CYS A 8 -3.05 0.22 6.59
C CYS A 8 -2.45 1.60 6.28
N PHE A 9 -2.24 2.43 7.31
CA PHE A 9 -1.56 3.72 7.15
C PHE A 9 -0.14 3.56 6.61
N ALA A 10 0.61 2.57 7.07
CA ALA A 10 1.95 2.29 6.54
C ALA A 10 1.94 1.90 5.06
N VAL A 11 0.94 1.12 4.62
CA VAL A 11 0.74 0.82 3.20
C VAL A 11 0.48 2.10 2.41
N ILE A 12 -0.44 2.97 2.86
CA ILE A 12 -0.76 4.23 2.17
C ILE A 12 0.46 5.16 2.09
N ASP A 13 1.22 5.29 3.18
CA ASP A 13 2.46 6.07 3.18
C ASP A 13 3.46 5.48 2.16
N GLY A 14 3.58 4.15 2.11
CA GLY A 14 4.43 3.46 1.14
C GLY A 14 4.00 3.71 -0.31
N LEU A 15 2.70 3.60 -0.60
CA LEU A 15 2.17 3.84 -1.94
C LEU A 15 2.38 5.29 -2.39
N THR A 16 2.29 6.26 -1.46
CA THR A 16 2.61 7.67 -1.76
C THR A 16 4.04 7.80 -2.27
N LEU A 17 5.00 7.20 -1.56
CA LEU A 17 6.41 7.21 -1.94
C LEU A 17 6.67 6.52 -3.28
N ILE A 18 5.98 5.41 -3.55
CA ILE A 18 6.21 4.61 -4.76
C ILE A 18 5.54 5.24 -5.98
N PHE A 19 4.30 5.70 -5.87
CA PHE A 19 3.52 6.15 -7.01
C PHE A 19 3.72 7.62 -7.36
N ASN A 20 4.03 8.48 -6.38
CA ASN A 20 4.17 9.91 -6.62
C ASN A 20 5.62 10.40 -6.55
N GLU A 21 6.50 9.71 -5.82
CA GLU A 21 7.93 10.08 -5.70
C GLU A 21 8.86 9.13 -6.47
N ASP A 22 8.31 8.24 -7.30
CA ASP A 22 9.03 7.24 -8.12
C ASP A 22 10.07 6.41 -7.35
N LYS A 23 9.85 6.20 -6.04
CA LYS A 23 10.75 5.38 -5.21
C LYS A 23 10.54 3.90 -5.48
N TYR A 24 11.65 3.16 -5.53
CA TYR A 24 11.61 1.70 -5.69
C TYR A 24 10.88 1.02 -4.52
N ALA A 25 9.95 0.12 -4.85
CA ALA A 25 9.09 -0.56 -3.89
C ALA A 25 9.88 -1.36 -2.83
N ASP A 26 10.96 -2.04 -3.23
CA ASP A 26 11.81 -2.80 -2.30
C ASP A 26 12.47 -1.89 -1.27
N LYS A 27 12.94 -0.70 -1.68
CA LYS A 27 13.54 0.28 -0.79
C LYS A 27 12.51 0.89 0.16
N VAL A 28 11.33 1.23 -0.34
CA VAL A 28 10.25 1.79 0.48
C VAL A 28 9.78 0.79 1.54
N ILE A 29 9.57 -0.47 1.17
CA ILE A 29 9.17 -1.51 2.13
C ILE A 29 10.26 -1.71 3.19
N GLN A 30 11.54 -1.79 2.79
CA GLN A 30 12.63 -1.86 3.76
C GLN A 30 12.67 -0.66 4.71
N GLN A 31 12.40 0.55 4.22
CA GLN A 31 12.31 1.76 5.03
C GLN A 31 11.16 1.68 6.05
N LEU A 32 9.96 1.28 5.61
CA LEU A 32 8.78 1.14 6.49
C LEU A 32 9.02 0.09 7.58
N LEU A 33 9.56 -1.08 7.22
CA LEU A 33 9.83 -2.16 8.18
C LEU A 33 10.98 -1.85 9.17
N LYS A 34 11.88 -0.93 8.81
CA LYS A 34 12.93 -0.41 9.70
C LYS A 34 12.42 0.68 10.63
N ARG A 35 11.49 1.53 10.15
CA ARG A 35 10.81 2.56 10.95
C ARG A 35 10.03 1.93 12.09
N ASP A 36 9.23 0.91 11.78
CA ASP A 36 8.32 0.27 12.71
C ASP A 36 8.89 -1.06 13.27
N LYS A 37 9.96 -0.95 14.07
CA LYS A 37 10.66 -2.10 14.66
C LYS A 37 9.78 -3.09 15.47
N PRO A 38 8.76 -2.64 16.24
CA PRO A 38 7.96 -3.55 17.08
C PRO A 38 7.04 -4.52 16.31
N TRP A 39 6.85 -4.35 15.01
CA TRP A 39 5.97 -5.22 14.23
C TRP A 39 6.47 -6.66 14.17
N GLY A 40 5.57 -7.59 14.46
CA GLY A 40 5.81 -9.03 14.38
C GLY A 40 5.80 -9.54 12.95
N ALA A 41 6.10 -10.82 12.75
CA ALA A 41 6.19 -11.42 11.42
C ALA A 41 4.92 -11.24 10.57
N ARG A 42 3.73 -11.36 11.17
CA ARG A 42 2.45 -11.18 10.45
C ARG A 42 2.22 -9.74 10.00
N ASP A 43 2.53 -8.77 10.85
CA ASP A 43 2.38 -7.34 10.52
C ASP A 43 3.31 -6.95 9.37
N ARG A 44 4.56 -7.45 9.42
CA ARG A 44 5.56 -7.23 8.37
C ARG A 44 5.14 -7.87 7.05
N ALA A 45 4.64 -9.12 7.11
CA ALA A 45 4.12 -9.81 5.94
C ALA A 45 2.95 -9.05 5.32
N PHE A 46 1.98 -8.62 6.14
CA PHE A 46 0.84 -7.83 5.67
C PHE A 46 1.28 -6.57 4.93
N VAL A 47 2.18 -5.77 5.50
CA VAL A 47 2.65 -4.52 4.86
C VAL A 47 3.37 -4.82 3.54
N ALA A 48 4.26 -5.80 3.54
CA ALA A 48 5.03 -6.14 2.34
C ALA A 48 4.14 -6.70 1.22
N GLU A 49 3.35 -7.74 1.52
CA GLU A 49 2.46 -8.41 0.55
C GLU A 49 1.45 -7.44 -0.03
N THR A 50 0.78 -6.66 0.83
CA THR A 50 -0.25 -5.69 0.39
C THR A 50 0.36 -4.62 -0.51
N THR A 51 1.49 -4.05 -0.10
CA THR A 51 2.17 -3.01 -0.90
C THR A 51 2.60 -3.58 -2.25
N TYR A 52 3.23 -4.75 -2.28
CA TYR A 52 3.66 -5.37 -3.54
C TYR A 52 2.48 -5.73 -4.46
N ASP A 53 1.40 -6.28 -3.92
CA ASP A 53 0.23 -6.62 -4.73
C ASP A 53 -0.42 -5.37 -5.33
N ILE A 54 -0.54 -4.28 -4.56
CA ILE A 54 -1.08 -3.02 -5.07
C ILE A 54 -0.15 -2.41 -6.14
N VAL A 55 1.17 -2.41 -5.92
CA VAL A 55 2.13 -1.92 -6.92
C VAL A 55 2.06 -2.76 -8.20
N ARG A 56 1.96 -4.09 -8.07
CA ARG A 56 1.88 -5.03 -9.20
C ARG A 56 0.63 -4.78 -10.06
N TRP A 57 -0.50 -4.52 -9.43
CA TRP A 57 -1.79 -4.33 -10.10
C TRP A 57 -2.24 -2.87 -10.16
N LYS A 58 -1.30 -1.92 -10.04
CA LYS A 58 -1.55 -0.47 -10.00
C LYS A 58 -2.56 -0.01 -11.04
N ARG A 59 -2.33 -0.37 -12.31
CA ARG A 59 -3.20 0.04 -13.43
C ARG A 59 -4.62 -0.48 -13.31
N LEU A 60 -4.77 -1.75 -12.93
CA LEU A 60 -6.08 -2.39 -12.76
C LEU A 60 -6.85 -1.74 -11.60
N TYR A 61 -6.19 -1.58 -10.45
CA TYR A 61 -6.85 -1.02 -9.27
C TYR A 61 -7.16 0.47 -9.44
N ALA A 62 -6.31 1.23 -10.13
CA ALA A 62 -6.59 2.63 -10.46
C ALA A 62 -7.79 2.77 -11.41
N GLU A 63 -7.91 1.87 -12.40
CA GLU A 63 -9.06 1.84 -13.33
C GLU A 63 -10.37 1.54 -12.58
N ILE A 64 -10.40 0.49 -11.75
CA ILE A 64 -11.60 0.13 -10.95
C ILE A 64 -11.94 1.24 -9.96
N ALA A 65 -10.94 1.87 -9.36
CA ALA A 65 -11.14 2.98 -8.44
C ALA A 65 -11.52 4.29 -9.15
N GLU A 66 -11.50 4.35 -10.48
CA GLU A 66 -11.74 5.56 -11.28
C GLU A 66 -10.85 6.74 -10.85
N VAL A 67 -9.57 6.47 -10.57
CA VAL A 67 -8.59 7.48 -10.16
C VAL A 67 -7.44 7.57 -11.17
N LYS A 68 -6.86 8.76 -11.29
CA LYS A 68 -5.74 9.04 -12.20
C LYS A 68 -4.60 9.71 -11.45
N GLU A 69 -3.41 9.61 -12.02
CA GLU A 69 -2.23 10.29 -11.50
C GLU A 69 -2.34 11.82 -11.70
N PRO A 70 -1.78 12.63 -10.79
CA PRO A 70 -1.12 12.24 -9.53
C PRO A 70 -2.12 11.79 -8.45
N PHE A 71 -1.74 10.83 -7.60
CA PHE A 71 -2.64 10.30 -6.57
C PHE A 71 -2.59 11.13 -5.29
N ASP A 72 -3.71 11.70 -4.87
CA ASP A 72 -3.84 12.21 -3.52
C ASP A 72 -4.04 11.06 -2.50
N ARG A 73 -4.07 11.40 -1.20
CA ARG A 73 -4.21 10.39 -0.15
C ARG A 73 -5.55 9.65 -0.22
N ASP A 74 -6.62 10.33 -0.65
CA ASP A 74 -7.95 9.72 -0.78
C ASP A 74 -8.00 8.77 -1.99
N ASN A 75 -7.30 9.09 -3.07
CA ASN A 75 -7.14 8.20 -4.23
C ASN A 75 -6.42 6.92 -3.83
N LEU A 76 -5.35 7.02 -3.04
CA LEU A 76 -4.63 5.84 -2.53
C LEU A 76 -5.51 4.99 -1.61
N TRP A 77 -6.36 5.60 -0.78
CA TRP A 77 -7.36 4.88 0.00
C TRP A 77 -8.41 4.19 -0.87
N ARG A 78 -8.84 4.80 -1.98
CA ARG A 78 -9.74 4.14 -2.95
C ARG A 78 -9.08 2.94 -3.60
N ILE A 79 -7.82 3.04 -4.03
CA ILE A 79 -7.03 1.92 -4.57
C ILE A 79 -6.90 0.80 -3.52
N PHE A 80 -6.59 1.15 -2.28
CA PHE A 80 -6.52 0.20 -1.17
C PHE A 80 -7.87 -0.48 -0.91
N ALA A 81 -8.97 0.27 -0.97
CA ALA A 81 -10.32 -0.27 -0.81
C ALA A 81 -10.69 -1.26 -1.93
N VAL A 82 -10.28 -1.00 -3.17
CA VAL A 82 -10.43 -1.95 -4.28
C VAL A 82 -9.68 -3.25 -3.97
N TRP A 83 -8.40 -3.17 -3.59
CA TRP A 83 -7.63 -4.35 -3.19
C TRP A 83 -8.30 -5.11 -2.04
N ALA A 84 -8.74 -4.40 -1.00
CA ALA A 84 -9.36 -4.99 0.18
C ALA A 84 -10.69 -5.70 -0.15
N THR A 85 -11.45 -5.15 -1.11
CA THR A 85 -12.72 -5.72 -1.58
C THR A 85 -12.49 -6.97 -2.42
N LEU A 86 -11.47 -6.97 -3.29
CA LEU A 86 -11.15 -8.11 -4.15
C LEU A 86 -10.48 -9.27 -3.40
N ARG A 87 -9.83 -8.99 -2.27
CA ARG A 87 -9.19 -10.00 -1.38
C ARG A 87 -10.09 -10.44 -0.22
N GLY A 88 -11.24 -9.80 -0.06
CA GLY A 88 -12.18 -9.93 1.06
C GLY A 88 -12.93 -11.24 1.08
#